data_AF-A0A9D5J7A5-F1
#
_entry.id   AF-A0A9D5J7A5-F1
#
_cell.length_a   1.000
_cell.length_b   1.000
_cell.length_c   1.000
_cell.angle_alpha   90.00
_cell.angle_beta   90.00
_cell.angle_gamma   90.00
#
_symmetry.space_group_name_H-M   'P 1'
#
loop_
_entity.id
_entity.type
_entity.pdbx_description
1 polymer ?
#
loop_
_entity_poly.entity_id
_entity_poly.type
_entity_poly.pdbx_seq_one_letter_code
_entity_poly.pdbx_strand_id
1 'polypeptide(L)' 'MRSEMREYKSGTARSGRSGSKVKSRKQAIAIGLSQARRAGKKVPPNPNRRGRKKS' A
#
# COMPACT_ATOMS: atom_id res chain seq x y z
N MET A 1 -0.52 -8.34 3.70
CA MET A 1 -0.05 -7.17 4.47
C MET A 1 1.18 -7.48 5.33
N ARG A 2 1.34 -8.71 5.87
CA ARG A 2 2.56 -9.09 6.61
C ARG A 2 3.86 -9.04 5.78
N SER A 3 3.80 -9.31 4.48
CA SER A 3 4.99 -9.37 3.60
C SER A 3 5.63 -7.99 3.38
N GLU A 4 4.87 -7.01 2.87
CA GLU A 4 5.37 -5.66 2.59
C GLU A 4 5.99 -4.95 3.81
N MET A 5 5.37 -5.09 4.98
CA MET A 5 5.89 -4.51 6.22
C MET A 5 7.14 -5.23 6.74
N ARG A 6 7.29 -6.53 6.45
CA ARG A 6 8.54 -7.26 6.73
C ARG A 6 9.64 -6.79 5.80
N GLU A 7 9.36 -6.67 4.51
CA GLU A 7 10.30 -6.17 3.50
C GLU A 7 10.75 -4.74 3.77
N TYR A 8 9.84 -3.88 4.25
CA TYR A 8 10.20 -2.53 4.66
C TYR A 8 11.13 -2.54 5.88
N LYS A 9 10.81 -3.36 6.90
CA LYS A 9 11.67 -3.51 8.09
C LYS A 9 13.04 -4.10 7.79
N SER A 10 13.15 -4.94 6.76
CA SER A 10 14.43 -5.46 6.26
C SER A 10 15.14 -4.53 5.28
N GLY A 11 14.55 -3.38 4.92
CA GLY A 11 15.15 -2.42 3.98
C GLY A 11 15.15 -2.86 2.51
N THR A 12 14.37 -3.88 2.18
CA THR A 12 14.28 -4.47 0.84
C THR A 12 13.04 -4.05 0.06
N ALA A 13 12.05 -3.44 0.74
CA ALA A 13 10.82 -2.99 0.08
C ALA A 13 11.09 -1.95 -1.01
N ARG A 14 10.45 -2.14 -2.16
CA ARG A 14 10.59 -1.32 -3.36
C ARG A 14 9.23 -0.82 -3.86
N SER A 15 9.18 0.39 -4.36
CA SER A 15 8.00 0.95 -5.04
C SER A 15 7.90 0.38 -6.45
N GLY A 16 6.66 0.21 -6.94
CA GLY A 16 6.34 -0.45 -8.21
C GLY A 16 7.14 0.02 -9.44
N ARG A 17 6.55 0.88 -10.28
CA ARG A 17 7.09 1.17 -11.63
C ARG A 17 8.49 1.80 -11.64
N SER A 18 8.87 2.52 -10.58
CA SER A 18 10.18 3.17 -10.47
C SER A 18 11.25 2.31 -9.80
N GLY A 19 10.89 1.18 -9.19
CA GLY A 19 11.83 0.31 -8.47
C GLY A 19 12.57 1.00 -7.31
N SER A 20 12.11 2.15 -6.83
CA SER A 20 12.81 2.93 -5.81
C SER A 20 12.63 2.32 -4.43
N LYS A 21 13.60 2.47 -3.53
CA LYS A 21 13.44 2.00 -2.13
C LYS A 21 12.31 2.74 -1.44
N VAL A 22 11.53 2.04 -0.63
CA VAL A 22 10.46 2.64 0.18
C VAL A 22 11.09 3.45 1.31
N LYS A 23 10.84 4.76 1.31
CA LYS A 23 11.49 5.68 2.25
C LYS A 23 10.73 5.84 3.57
N SER A 24 9.43 5.50 3.59
CA SER A 24 8.58 5.74 4.76
C SER A 24 7.63 4.58 5.05
N ARG A 25 7.37 4.37 6.34
CA ARG A 25 6.41 3.36 6.83
C ARG A 25 5.00 3.58 6.28
N LYS A 26 4.57 4.84 6.15
CA LYS A 26 3.27 5.21 5.55
C LYS A 26 3.17 4.73 4.10
N GLN A 27 4.26 4.87 3.34
CA GLN A 27 4.33 4.39 1.96
C GLN A 27 4.29 2.86 1.89
N ALA A 28 5.02 2.15 2.76
CA ALA A 28 4.94 0.69 2.85
C ALA A 28 3.51 0.20 3.15
N ILE A 29 2.82 0.85 4.07
CA ILE A 29 1.41 0.54 4.38
C ILE A 29 0.52 0.79 3.16
N ALA A 30 0.71 1.90 2.45
CA ALA A 30 -0.07 2.22 1.26
C ALA A 30 0.13 1.19 0.14
N ILE A 31 1.37 0.73 -0.09
CA ILE A 31 1.69 -0.32 -1.06
C ILE A 31 1.03 -1.63 -0.63
N GLY A 32 1.17 -2.03 0.63
CA GLY A 32 0.57 -3.25 1.17
C GLY A 32 -0.97 -3.25 1.09
N LEU A 33 -1.61 -2.10 1.31
CA LEU A 33 -3.05 -1.94 1.12
C LEU A 33 -3.44 -2.03 -0.37
N SER A 34 -2.65 -1.46 -1.27
CA SER A 34 -2.88 -1.51 -2.72
C SER A 34 -2.78 -2.94 -3.26
N GLN A 35 -1.74 -3.68 -2.88
CA GLN A 35 -1.58 -5.11 -3.23
C GLN A 35 -2.74 -5.94 -2.69
N ALA A 36 -3.15 -5.71 -1.43
CA ALA A 36 -4.27 -6.43 -0.84
C ALA A 36 -5.59 -6.18 -1.59
N ARG A 37 -5.85 -4.96 -2.08
CA ARG A 37 -7.00 -4.66 -2.94
C ARG A 37 -6.94 -5.42 -4.27
N ARG A 38 -5.78 -5.41 -4.94
CA ARG A 38 -5.59 -6.13 -6.21
C ARG A 38 -5.77 -7.63 -6.07
N ALA A 39 -5.35 -8.18 -4.93
CA ALA A 39 -5.53 -9.59 -4.59
C ALA A 39 -6.95 -9.94 -4.10
N GLY A 40 -7.91 -9.01 -4.17
CA GLY A 40 -9.30 -9.24 -3.73
C GLY A 40 -9.49 -9.43 -2.22
N LYS A 41 -8.46 -9.14 -1.41
CA LYS A 41 -8.56 -9.27 0.05
C LYS A 41 -9.47 -8.19 0.62
N LYS A 42 -10.27 -8.55 1.62
CA LYS A 42 -11.10 -7.60 2.38
C LYS A 42 -10.19 -6.60 3.11
N VAL A 43 -10.21 -5.35 2.65
CA VAL A 43 -9.44 -4.25 3.25
C VAL A 43 -10.35 -3.04 3.49
N PRO A 44 -9.95 -2.13 4.40
CA PRO A 44 -10.71 -0.91 4.62
C PRO A 44 -10.92 -0.11 3.33
N PRO A 45 -12.13 0.46 3.15
CA PRO A 45 -12.40 1.34 2.03
C PRO A 45 -11.46 2.54 2.09
N ASN A 46 -11.09 3.07 0.92
CA ASN A 46 -10.33 4.31 0.88
C ASN A 46 -11.20 5.43 1.49
N PRO A 47 -10.76 6.11 2.56
CA PRO A 47 -11.54 7.18 3.19
C PRO A 47 -11.90 8.28 2.18
N ASN A 48 -11.02 8.57 1.22
CA ASN A 48 -11.26 9.58 0.19
C ASN A 48 -12.30 9.15 -0.86
N ARG A 49 -12.70 7.86 -0.93
CA ARG A 49 -13.79 7.44 -1.83
C ARG A 49 -15.18 7.82 -1.29
N ARG A 50 -15.34 8.02 0.03
CA ARG A 50 -16.65 8.43 0.61
C ARG A 50 -17.00 9.88 0.29
N GLY A 51 -16.01 10.76 0.16
CA GLY A 51 -16.21 12.16 -0.27
C GLY A 51 -16.34 12.34 -1.79
N ARG A 52 -15.90 11.34 -2.60
CA ARG A 52 -15.99 11.37 -4.06
C ARG A 52 -17.27 10.68 -4.57
N LYS A 53 -18.42 11.02 -3.97
CA LYS A 53 -19.75 10.72 -4.51
C LYS A 53 -20.40 12.10 -4.71
N LYS A 54 -20.62 12.47 -5.97
CA LYS A 54 -21.08 13.77 -6.51
C LYS A 54 -19.96 14.65 -7.13
N SER A 55 -19.64 14.31 -8.38
CA SER A 55 -19.51 15.27 -9.49
C SER A 55 -20.13 14.58 -10.70
#